data_AF-A0A928X501-F1
#
_entry.id   AF-A0A928X501-F1
#
_cell.length_a   1.000
_cell.length_b   1.000
_cell.length_c   1.000
_cell.angle_alpha   90.00
_cell.angle_beta   90.00
_cell.angle_gamma   90.00
#
_symmetry.space_group_name_H-M   'P 1'
#
loop_
_entity.id
_entity.type
_entity.pdbx_description
1 polymer ?
#
loop_
_entity_poly.entity_id
_entity_poly.type
_entity_poly.pdbx_seq_one_letter_code
_entity_poly.pdbx_strand_id
1 'polypeptide(L)'
;MVFPFKERLQIEGIMPERALLRLRRAQIPLYDVKKTETNKLLVCVRKKDCPKVFSIYPAAGYTPSEYTPYTVKSLGAVGLLRVFENAKKRIGFLLGILLFSLCTLYADGFVFGVELAGSKVYARETYAALEENGITAFSRYTDNKAEDICARLLALDGVEFCSVQKTGFRVRVEIRLSKSETAKMESGEMLALHTGEIVAMTVLRGTPLKKIGDAVSAGESLVGDWFETEGKGQVRVELIARVRIACTYEAEIEAENEEEAFAKAYLAIGLRDEDKIVQKTFEKTERGYWATVRYEAVESKNM
;
A
#
# COMPACT_ATOMS: atom_id res chain seq x y z
N MET A 1 29.93 -14.98 -23.45
CA MET A 1 30.32 -14.23 -24.67
C MET A 1 31.60 -13.46 -24.34
N VAL A 2 32.78 -14.07 -24.55
CA VAL A 2 34.06 -13.42 -24.23
C VAL A 2 34.40 -12.51 -25.40
N PHE A 3 34.28 -11.19 -25.21
CA PHE A 3 34.73 -10.22 -26.21
C PHE A 3 36.21 -10.51 -26.53
N PRO A 4 36.56 -10.92 -27.76
CA PRO A 4 37.94 -11.25 -28.07
C PRO A 4 38.74 -9.95 -28.01
N PHE A 5 39.71 -9.91 -27.10
CA PHE A 5 40.70 -8.87 -26.96
C PHE A 5 41.43 -8.67 -28.30
N LYS A 6 41.22 -7.52 -28.97
CA LYS A 6 41.78 -7.20 -30.29
C LYS A 6 42.84 -6.10 -30.19
N GLU A 7 43.86 -6.22 -31.01
CA GLU A 7 44.95 -5.25 -31.17
C GLU A 7 45.06 -4.87 -32.65
N ARG A 8 45.29 -3.57 -32.92
CA ARG A 8 45.40 -3.07 -34.28
C ARG A 8 46.86 -3.05 -34.70
N LEU A 9 47.15 -3.71 -35.81
CA LEU A 9 48.47 -3.79 -36.43
C LEU A 9 48.44 -3.07 -37.78
N GLN A 10 49.54 -2.39 -38.10
CA GLN A 10 49.81 -1.79 -39.39
C GLN A 10 50.93 -2.56 -40.06
N ILE A 11 50.65 -3.12 -41.23
CA ILE A 11 51.60 -3.85 -42.06
C ILE A 11 51.98 -2.94 -43.23
N GLU A 12 53.27 -2.63 -43.35
CA GLU A 12 53.83 -1.80 -44.43
C GLU A 12 54.76 -2.65 -45.29
N GLY A 13 54.57 -2.68 -46.62
CA GLY A 13 55.46 -3.39 -47.53
C GLY A 13 54.96 -3.49 -48.97
N ILE A 14 55.79 -4.06 -49.84
CA ILE A 14 55.51 -4.20 -51.27
C ILE A 14 54.39 -5.24 -51.48
N MET A 15 53.31 -4.86 -52.16
CA MET A 15 52.11 -5.71 -52.36
C MET A 15 51.55 -6.27 -51.03
N PRO A 16 50.88 -5.44 -50.21
CA PRO A 16 50.41 -5.83 -48.87
C PRO A 16 49.40 -7.00 -48.88
N GLU A 17 48.76 -7.30 -50.00
CA GLU A 17 47.84 -8.43 -50.17
C GLU A 17 48.56 -9.79 -50.05
N ARG A 18 49.84 -9.87 -50.44
CA ARG A 18 50.65 -11.08 -50.23
C ARG A 18 50.95 -11.33 -48.76
N ALA A 19 50.95 -10.30 -47.92
CA ALA A 19 51.11 -10.47 -46.49
C ALA A 19 49.89 -11.17 -45.85
N LEU A 20 48.68 -10.86 -46.34
CA LEU A 20 47.45 -11.53 -45.89
C LEU A 20 47.46 -13.03 -46.18
N LEU A 21 48.01 -13.45 -47.32
CA LEU A 21 48.11 -14.86 -47.71
C LEU A 21 48.99 -15.67 -46.75
N ARG A 22 50.10 -15.09 -46.27
CA ARG A 22 50.97 -15.75 -45.29
C ARG A 22 50.33 -15.83 -43.91
N LEU A 23 49.64 -14.78 -43.46
CA LEU A 23 48.88 -14.81 -42.21
C LEU A 23 47.74 -15.84 -42.25
N ARG A 24 47.09 -15.99 -43.41
CA ARG A 24 46.09 -17.05 -43.64
C ARG A 24 46.71 -18.46 -43.55
N ARG A 25 47.89 -18.67 -44.13
CA ARG A 25 48.62 -19.95 -44.03
C ARG A 25 49.02 -20.28 -42.60
N ALA A 26 49.39 -19.29 -41.81
CA ALA A 26 49.68 -19.43 -40.38
C ALA A 26 48.43 -19.58 -39.50
N GLN A 27 47.23 -19.68 -40.09
CA GLN A 27 45.95 -19.83 -39.40
C GLN A 27 45.67 -18.71 -38.38
N ILE A 28 46.14 -17.49 -38.64
CA ILE A 28 45.89 -16.34 -37.77
C ILE A 28 44.58 -15.66 -38.22
N PRO A 29 43.53 -15.62 -37.37
CA PRO A 29 42.28 -14.97 -37.73
C PRO A 29 42.45 -13.45 -37.75
N LEU A 30 42.15 -12.85 -38.91
CA LEU A 30 42.22 -11.41 -39.13
C LEU A 30 40.82 -10.78 -39.06
N TYR A 31 40.73 -9.60 -38.47
CA TYR A 31 39.50 -8.83 -38.29
C TYR A 31 39.69 -7.43 -38.84
N ASP A 32 38.61 -6.81 -39.34
CA ASP A 32 38.55 -5.41 -39.79
C ASP A 32 39.78 -4.99 -40.63
N VAL A 33 40.02 -5.73 -41.72
CA VAL A 33 41.13 -5.47 -42.65
C VAL A 33 40.78 -4.26 -43.51
N LYS A 34 41.59 -3.21 -43.45
CA LYS A 34 41.41 -1.97 -44.21
C LYS A 34 42.70 -1.62 -44.94
N LYS A 35 42.61 -1.40 -46.25
CA LYS A 35 43.70 -0.86 -47.06
C LYS A 35 43.68 0.65 -46.93
N THR A 36 44.72 1.24 -46.34
CA THR A 36 44.81 2.69 -46.12
C THR A 36 45.56 3.35 -47.27
N GLU A 37 46.64 2.74 -47.74
CA GLU A 37 47.47 3.22 -48.86
C GLU A 37 47.92 2.05 -49.74
N THR A 38 48.54 2.31 -50.90
CA THR A 38 49.06 1.30 -51.83
C THR A 38 50.01 0.31 -51.15
N ASN A 39 50.78 0.77 -50.16
CA ASN A 39 51.78 -0.02 -49.44
C ASN A 39 51.46 -0.27 -47.96
N LYS A 40 50.25 0.11 -47.48
CA LYS A 40 49.88 0.02 -46.05
C LYS A 40 48.55 -0.66 -45.84
N LEU A 41 48.54 -1.60 -44.89
CA LEU A 41 47.37 -2.37 -44.51
C LEU A 41 47.15 -2.30 -43.00
N LEU A 42 45.94 -1.95 -42.59
CA LEU A 42 45.49 -1.99 -41.20
C LEU A 42 44.71 -3.27 -40.96
N VAL A 43 45.10 -4.02 -39.93
CA VAL A 43 44.45 -5.28 -39.57
C VAL A 43 44.27 -5.35 -38.07
N CYS A 44 43.14 -5.88 -37.61
CA CYS A 44 42.95 -6.21 -36.21
C CYS A 44 43.19 -7.71 -35.99
N VAL A 45 44.03 -8.03 -35.01
CA VAL A 45 44.36 -9.42 -34.63
C VAL A 45 44.00 -9.63 -33.17
N ARG A 46 43.73 -10.87 -32.76
CA ARG A 46 43.54 -11.18 -31.34
C ARG A 46 44.87 -10.99 -30.60
N LYS A 47 44.85 -10.44 -29.38
CA LYS A 47 46.06 -10.21 -28.56
C LYS A 47 46.88 -11.49 -28.33
N LYS A 48 46.22 -12.65 -28.26
CA LYS A 48 46.86 -13.98 -28.14
C LYS A 48 47.70 -14.36 -29.37
N ASP A 49 47.33 -13.85 -30.55
CA ASP A 49 47.95 -14.20 -31.82
C ASP A 49 48.95 -13.13 -32.29
N CYS A 50 49.05 -11.97 -31.61
CA CYS A 50 50.05 -10.93 -31.90
C CYS A 50 51.50 -11.45 -31.86
N PRO A 51 51.94 -12.26 -30.88
CA PRO A 51 53.29 -12.81 -30.87
C PRO A 51 53.61 -13.65 -32.12
N LYS A 52 52.62 -14.39 -32.62
CA LYS A 52 52.74 -15.19 -33.85
C LYS A 52 52.83 -14.30 -35.10
N VAL A 53 52.17 -13.15 -35.11
CA VAL A 53 52.31 -12.17 -36.19
C VAL A 53 53.71 -11.57 -36.19
N PHE A 54 54.24 -11.22 -35.01
CA PHE A 54 55.60 -10.68 -34.88
C PHE A 54 56.70 -11.70 -35.17
N SER A 55 56.44 -13.01 -34.98
CA SER A 55 57.39 -14.04 -35.40
C SER A 55 57.42 -14.26 -36.92
N ILE A 56 56.31 -14.02 -37.61
CA ILE A 56 56.22 -14.14 -39.09
C ILE A 56 56.74 -12.86 -39.77
N TYR A 57 56.52 -11.71 -39.13
CA TYR A 57 56.97 -10.41 -39.59
C TYR A 57 57.66 -9.69 -38.42
N PRO A 58 58.99 -9.75 -38.34
CA PRO A 58 59.70 -9.05 -37.27
C PRO A 58 59.38 -7.55 -37.33
N ALA A 59 59.15 -6.97 -36.14
CA ALA A 59 58.99 -5.53 -36.01
C ALA A 59 60.28 -4.84 -36.47
N ALA A 60 60.17 -3.63 -37.02
CA ALA A 60 61.32 -2.83 -37.40
C ALA A 60 62.26 -2.65 -36.18
N GLY A 61 63.41 -3.33 -36.19
CA GLY A 61 64.40 -3.30 -35.11
C GLY A 61 64.84 -4.65 -34.52
N TYR A 62 64.29 -5.80 -34.96
CA TYR A 62 64.81 -7.13 -34.59
C TYR A 62 65.54 -7.81 -35.74
N THR A 63 66.64 -8.52 -35.42
CA THR A 63 67.55 -9.17 -36.37
C THR A 63 66.77 -10.07 -37.34
N PRO A 64 66.89 -9.86 -38.67
CA PRO A 64 66.01 -10.51 -39.64
C PRO A 64 66.40 -11.98 -39.80
N SER A 65 65.60 -12.91 -39.25
CA SER A 65 65.54 -14.25 -39.83
C SER A 65 64.54 -14.20 -40.98
N GLU A 66 65.04 -14.44 -42.20
CA GLU A 66 64.34 -14.42 -43.49
C GLU A 66 63.91 -13.04 -44.02
N TYR A 67 64.40 -12.75 -45.24
CA TYR A 67 64.12 -11.56 -46.04
C TYR A 67 62.62 -11.40 -46.32
N THR A 68 61.91 -10.69 -45.44
CA THR A 68 60.54 -10.23 -45.70
C THR A 68 60.52 -8.72 -45.91
N PRO A 69 60.01 -8.20 -47.05
CA PRO A 69 59.93 -6.77 -47.34
C PRO A 69 58.77 -6.08 -46.59
N TYR A 70 58.35 -6.63 -45.45
CA TYR A 70 57.18 -6.21 -44.70
C TYR A 70 57.58 -5.83 -43.27
N THR A 71 57.13 -4.67 -42.81
CA THR A 71 57.32 -4.21 -41.43
C THR A 71 55.98 -4.11 -40.73
N VAL A 72 55.90 -4.58 -39.49
CA VAL A 72 54.67 -4.54 -38.70
C VAL A 72 54.84 -3.60 -37.51
N LYS A 73 53.91 -2.66 -37.37
CA LYS A 73 53.83 -1.73 -36.24
C LYS A 73 52.54 -1.99 -35.47
N SER A 74 52.62 -2.13 -34.14
CA SER A 74 51.41 -2.13 -33.31
C SER A 74 50.94 -0.70 -33.10
N LEU A 75 49.67 -0.45 -33.42
CA LEU A 75 48.97 0.81 -33.20
C LEU A 75 48.21 0.83 -31.86
N GLY A 76 48.30 -0.27 -31.08
CA GLY A 76 47.68 -0.41 -29.76
C GLY A 76 46.36 -1.18 -29.74
N ALA A 77 45.87 -1.42 -28.53
CA ALA A 77 44.66 -2.19 -28.28
C ALA A 77 43.38 -1.42 -28.68
N VAL A 78 42.38 -2.14 -29.20
CA VAL A 78 41.10 -1.56 -29.65
C VAL A 78 39.97 -2.03 -28.73
N GLY A 79 38.99 -1.14 -28.48
CA GLY A 79 37.78 -1.44 -27.71
C GLY A 79 37.98 -1.29 -26.20
N LEU A 80 37.34 -2.19 -25.43
CA LEU A 80 37.33 -2.16 -23.95
C LEU A 80 38.72 -2.12 -23.33
N LEU A 81 39.73 -2.74 -23.96
CA LEU A 81 41.12 -2.70 -23.47
C LEU A 81 41.69 -1.27 -23.41
N ARG A 82 41.37 -0.42 -24.37
CA ARG A 82 41.83 0.98 -24.37
C ARG A 82 41.20 1.76 -23.22
N VAL A 83 39.95 1.45 -22.87
CA VAL A 83 39.26 2.03 -21.71
C VAL A 83 39.90 1.54 -20.41
N PHE A 84 40.16 0.23 -20.28
CA PHE A 84 40.82 -0.33 -19.09
C PHE A 84 42.27 0.14 -18.93
N GLU A 85 43.05 0.23 -20.00
CA GLU A 85 44.44 0.73 -19.96
C GLU A 85 44.48 2.23 -19.61
N ASN A 86 43.55 3.02 -20.13
CA ASN A 86 43.42 4.44 -19.76
C ASN A 86 42.88 4.62 -18.33
N ALA A 87 41.99 3.74 -17.87
CA ALA A 87 41.47 3.74 -16.50
C ALA A 87 42.57 3.37 -15.49
N LYS A 88 43.46 2.43 -15.82
CA LYS A 88 44.67 2.11 -15.04
C LYS A 88 45.68 3.26 -14.97
N LYS A 89 45.74 4.14 -15.97
CA LYS A 89 46.56 5.36 -15.90
C LYS A 89 45.94 6.45 -15.01
N ARG A 90 44.64 6.33 -14.68
CA ARG A 90 43.89 7.26 -13.85
C ARG A 90 43.39 6.59 -12.57
N ILE A 91 44.26 5.84 -11.89
CA ILE A 91 43.93 5.16 -10.63
C ILE A 91 43.36 6.15 -9.61
N GLY A 92 43.90 7.36 -9.51
CA GLY A 92 43.37 8.39 -8.61
C GLY A 92 41.91 8.76 -8.88
N PHE A 93 41.47 8.78 -10.14
CA PHE A 93 40.07 9.04 -10.49
C PHE A 93 39.15 7.87 -10.10
N LEU A 94 39.60 6.63 -10.33
CA LEU A 94 38.85 5.44 -9.91
C LEU A 94 38.74 5.36 -8.38
N LEU A 95 39.82 5.68 -7.66
CA LEU A 95 39.84 5.72 -6.20
C LEU A 95 38.90 6.82 -5.68
N GLY A 96 38.88 7.98 -6.34
CA GLY A 96 37.93 9.06 -6.04
C GLY A 96 36.46 8.64 -6.23
N ILE A 97 36.14 7.95 -7.33
CA ILE A 97 34.78 7.42 -7.55
C ILE A 97 34.42 6.41 -6.47
N LEU A 98 35.32 5.49 -6.14
CA LEU A 98 35.09 4.47 -5.12
C LEU A 98 34.88 5.11 -3.74
N LEU A 99 35.69 6.09 -3.39
CA LEU A 99 35.55 6.82 -2.13
C LEU A 99 34.25 7.62 -2.09
N PHE A 100 33.91 8.30 -3.18
CA PHE A 100 32.67 9.07 -3.29
C PHE A 100 31.43 8.17 -3.17
N SER A 101 31.43 7.01 -3.84
CA SER A 101 30.32 6.05 -3.71
C SER A 101 30.20 5.51 -2.29
N LEU A 102 31.32 5.20 -1.63
CA LEU A 102 31.32 4.77 -0.22
C LEU A 102 30.75 5.86 0.70
N CYS A 103 31.20 7.11 0.52
CA CYS A 103 30.71 8.25 1.30
C CYS A 103 29.22 8.49 1.07
N THR A 104 28.74 8.34 -0.16
CA THR A 104 27.33 8.54 -0.51
C THR A 104 26.44 7.45 0.11
N LEU A 105 26.88 6.19 0.05
CA LEU A 105 26.18 5.09 0.72
C LEU A 105 26.18 5.23 2.23
N TYR A 106 27.28 5.72 2.80
CA TYR A 106 27.36 6.02 4.22
C TYR A 106 26.43 7.16 4.63
N ALA A 107 26.38 8.23 3.83
CA ALA A 107 25.54 9.39 4.04
C ALA A 107 24.04 9.08 3.89
N ASP A 108 23.67 8.16 3.00
CA ASP A 108 22.26 7.77 2.82
C ASP A 108 21.67 7.24 4.13
N GLY A 109 22.42 6.54 4.97
CA GLY A 109 21.92 5.99 6.24
C GLY A 109 21.50 7.03 7.29
N PHE A 110 21.76 8.32 7.08
CA PHE A 110 21.50 9.38 8.06
C PHE A 110 20.11 10.00 7.95
N VAL A 111 19.51 10.28 9.10
CA VAL A 111 18.24 10.98 9.23
C VAL A 111 18.50 12.46 9.54
N PHE A 112 18.02 13.36 8.68
CA PHE A 112 18.17 14.82 8.88
C PHE A 112 16.94 15.47 9.49
N GLY A 113 15.78 14.81 9.44
CA GLY A 113 14.56 15.35 10.03
C GLY A 113 13.44 14.32 10.12
N VAL A 114 12.48 14.62 10.98
CA VAL A 114 11.27 13.82 11.20
C VAL A 114 10.07 14.60 10.69
N GLU A 115 9.22 13.95 9.90
CA GLU A 115 7.96 14.49 9.42
C GLU A 115 6.80 13.67 10.02
N LEU A 116 5.96 14.31 10.82
CA LEU A 116 4.73 13.71 11.35
C LEU A 116 3.60 13.88 10.32
N ALA A 117 3.12 12.78 9.77
CA ALA A 117 1.98 12.72 8.87
C ALA A 117 0.74 12.16 9.61
N GLY A 118 -0.45 12.65 9.25
CA GLY A 118 -1.71 12.22 9.88
C GLY A 118 -2.05 12.99 11.16
N SER A 119 -2.48 12.28 12.20
CA SER A 119 -2.92 12.88 13.46
C SER A 119 -1.76 13.33 14.33
N LYS A 120 -1.82 14.57 14.84
CA LYS A 120 -0.78 15.17 15.70
C LYS A 120 -1.07 15.06 17.19
N VAL A 121 -2.12 14.33 17.58
CA VAL A 121 -2.55 14.19 18.99
C VAL A 121 -1.41 13.63 19.85
N TYR A 122 -0.73 12.59 19.36
CA TYR A 122 0.39 11.94 20.05
C TYR A 122 1.77 12.46 19.63
N ALA A 123 1.87 13.72 19.19
CA ALA A 123 3.14 14.26 18.68
C ALA A 123 4.26 14.17 19.73
N ARG A 124 3.95 14.44 21.02
CA ARG A 124 4.93 14.37 22.10
C ARG A 124 5.41 12.95 22.36
N GLU A 125 4.51 11.97 22.47
CA GLU A 125 4.89 10.57 22.64
C GLU A 125 5.68 10.06 21.43
N THR A 126 5.34 10.53 20.23
CA THR A 126 6.06 10.15 19.01
C THR A 126 7.50 10.64 19.02
N TYR A 127 7.75 11.89 19.40
CA TYR A 127 9.12 12.41 19.54
C TYR A 127 9.88 11.70 20.66
N ALA A 128 9.24 11.41 21.81
CA ALA A 128 9.87 10.66 22.89
C ALA A 128 10.25 9.23 22.45
N ALA A 129 9.36 8.52 21.76
CA ALA A 129 9.63 7.19 21.23
C ALA A 129 10.77 7.20 20.19
N LEU A 130 10.87 8.26 19.37
CA LEU A 130 11.97 8.43 18.43
C LEU A 130 13.31 8.68 19.14
N GLU A 131 13.33 9.54 20.16
CA GLU A 131 14.53 9.83 20.95
C GLU A 131 15.05 8.61 21.70
N GLU A 132 14.16 7.86 22.36
CA GLU A 132 14.52 6.68 23.14
C GLU A 132 15.08 5.54 22.27
N ASN A 133 14.58 5.38 21.04
CA ASN A 133 15.11 4.42 20.07
C ASN A 133 16.33 4.95 19.29
N GLY A 134 16.81 6.14 19.65
CA GLY A 134 17.98 6.76 19.05
C GLY A 134 17.80 7.13 17.59
N ILE A 135 16.59 7.52 17.19
CA ILE A 135 16.28 8.19 15.92
C ILE A 135 16.18 9.69 16.18
N THR A 136 17.32 10.35 16.30
CA THR A 136 17.46 11.81 16.39
C THR A 136 18.02 12.39 15.10
N ALA A 137 18.05 13.72 14.98
CA ALA A 137 18.76 14.37 13.88
C ALA A 137 20.23 13.90 13.85
N PHE A 138 20.70 13.48 12.67
CA PHE A 138 22.01 12.88 12.42
C PHE A 138 22.22 11.47 12.97
N SER A 139 21.16 10.75 13.34
CA SER A 139 21.24 9.34 13.70
C SER A 139 21.12 8.41 12.48
N ARG A 140 21.59 7.17 12.64
CA ARG A 140 21.41 6.12 11.63
C ARG A 140 20.02 5.50 11.73
N TYR A 141 19.35 5.44 10.59
CA TYR A 141 18.12 4.68 10.42
C TYR A 141 18.43 3.18 10.29
N THR A 142 17.63 2.33 10.91
CA THR A 142 17.70 0.88 10.78
C THR A 142 16.28 0.35 10.90
N ASP A 143 15.91 -0.63 10.08
CA ASP A 143 14.54 -1.14 10.00
C ASP A 143 14.06 -1.68 11.37
N ASN A 144 14.92 -2.37 12.11
CA ASN A 144 14.61 -2.86 13.46
C ASN A 144 14.14 -1.74 14.40
N LYS A 145 14.78 -0.57 14.36
CA LYS A 145 14.38 0.57 15.21
C LYS A 145 13.02 1.11 14.81
N ALA A 146 12.69 1.11 13.52
CA ALA A 146 11.40 1.55 13.03
C ALA A 146 10.28 0.60 13.50
N GLU A 147 10.53 -0.71 13.51
CA GLU A 147 9.62 -1.71 14.05
C GLU A 147 9.38 -1.53 15.55
N ASP A 148 10.44 -1.30 16.34
CA ASP A 148 10.33 -1.05 17.79
C ASP A 148 9.50 0.21 18.09
N ILE A 149 9.70 1.29 17.32
CA ILE A 149 8.92 2.53 17.44
C ILE A 149 7.45 2.28 17.06
N CYS A 150 7.19 1.59 15.95
CA CYS A 150 5.84 1.22 15.52
C CYS A 150 5.11 0.41 16.60
N ALA A 151 5.76 -0.62 17.17
CA ALA A 151 5.19 -1.46 18.20
C ALA A 151 4.81 -0.66 19.45
N ARG A 152 5.66 0.29 19.86
CA ARG A 152 5.38 1.16 21.00
C ARG A 152 4.25 2.15 20.74
N LEU A 153 4.17 2.72 19.54
CA LEU A 153 3.11 3.66 19.18
C LEU A 153 1.76 2.96 18.99
N LEU A 154 1.76 1.71 18.51
CA LEU A 154 0.56 0.87 18.44
C LEU A 154 0.05 0.43 19.82
N ALA A 155 0.91 0.42 20.84
CA ALA A 155 0.50 0.13 22.21
C ALA A 155 -0.21 1.31 22.91
N LEU A 156 -0.24 2.49 22.29
CA LEU A 156 -0.97 3.65 22.82
C LEU A 156 -2.48 3.50 22.54
N ASP A 157 -3.29 3.87 23.53
CA ASP A 157 -4.75 3.81 23.42
C ASP A 157 -5.25 4.67 22.26
N GLY A 158 -6.07 4.09 21.39
CA GLY A 158 -6.71 4.80 20.27
C GLY A 158 -5.87 4.91 18.99
N VAL A 159 -4.70 4.27 18.92
CA VAL A 159 -3.91 4.16 17.68
C VAL A 159 -4.25 2.85 16.97
N GLU A 160 -4.82 2.93 15.77
CA GLU A 160 -5.17 1.75 14.96
C GLU A 160 -4.05 1.36 14.00
N PHE A 161 -3.35 2.36 13.47
CA PHE A 161 -2.31 2.15 12.49
C PHE A 161 -1.15 3.11 12.70
N CYS A 162 0.06 2.56 12.71
CA CYS A 162 1.31 3.30 12.75
C CYS A 162 2.24 2.78 11.65
N SER A 163 2.87 3.70 10.93
CA SER A 163 3.92 3.40 9.96
C SER A 163 5.07 4.37 10.13
N VAL A 164 6.28 3.82 10.31
CA VAL A 164 7.53 4.58 10.36
C VAL A 164 8.36 4.16 9.16
N GLN A 165 8.58 5.10 8.24
CA GLN A 165 9.34 4.83 7.01
C GLN A 165 10.30 5.97 6.70
N LYS A 166 11.47 5.62 6.16
CA LYS A 166 12.44 6.59 5.66
C LYS A 166 12.12 6.98 4.22
N THR A 167 11.84 8.26 4.00
CA THR A 167 11.67 8.85 2.66
C THR A 167 12.85 9.80 2.39
N GLY A 168 13.85 9.34 1.63
CA GLY A 168 15.09 10.10 1.42
C GLY A 168 15.83 10.34 2.75
N PHE A 169 16.20 11.58 3.04
CA PHE A 169 16.87 11.94 4.32
C PHE A 169 15.90 12.25 5.47
N ARG A 170 14.60 11.99 5.31
CA ARG A 170 13.58 12.26 6.34
C ARG A 170 12.86 10.99 6.76
N VAL A 171 12.61 10.85 8.06
CA VAL A 171 11.75 9.79 8.59
C VAL A 171 10.34 10.33 8.66
N ARG A 172 9.43 9.68 7.94
CA ARG A 172 8.00 9.96 7.98
C ARG A 172 7.33 8.99 8.95
N VAL A 173 6.64 9.54 9.94
CA VAL A 173 5.83 8.77 10.87
C VAL A 173 4.38 9.10 10.61
N GLU A 174 3.61 8.12 10.17
CA GLU A 174 2.17 8.23 9.94
C GLU A 174 1.42 7.54 11.06
N ILE A 175 0.57 8.32 11.75
CA ILE A 175 -0.29 7.81 12.83
C ILE A 175 -1.74 8.03 12.41
N ARG A 176 -2.49 6.94 12.37
CA ARG A 176 -3.95 6.97 12.23
C ARG A 176 -4.57 6.49 13.53
N LEU A 177 -5.37 7.39 14.09
CA LEU A 177 -6.18 7.05 15.24
C LEU A 177 -7.31 6.15 14.78
N SER A 178 -7.65 5.15 15.60
CA SER A 178 -8.98 4.57 15.52
C SER A 178 -9.95 5.74 15.60
N LYS A 179 -10.92 5.78 14.69
CA LYS A 179 -12.07 6.67 14.84
C LYS A 179 -12.77 6.18 16.10
N SER A 180 -12.37 6.70 17.25
CA SER A 180 -12.87 6.20 18.51
C SER A 180 -14.37 6.35 18.45
N GLU A 181 -15.07 5.25 18.70
CA GLU A 181 -16.49 5.23 19.08
C GLU A 181 -16.65 5.89 20.48
N THR A 182 -15.93 6.99 20.72
CA THR A 182 -16.12 7.92 21.84
C THR A 182 -16.66 9.25 21.31
N ALA A 183 -17.47 9.22 20.25
CA ALA A 183 -18.72 9.94 20.39
C ALA A 183 -19.39 9.27 21.59
N LYS A 184 -19.77 10.03 22.63
CA LYS A 184 -20.62 9.50 23.69
C LYS A 184 -21.81 8.87 22.99
N MET A 185 -21.78 7.56 22.84
CA MET A 185 -22.87 6.82 22.25
C MET A 185 -23.99 7.05 23.25
N GLU A 186 -24.99 7.86 22.87
CA GLU A 186 -26.28 7.88 23.57
C GLU A 186 -26.96 6.55 23.25
N SER A 187 -26.31 5.49 23.74
CA SER A 187 -26.72 4.11 23.64
C SER A 187 -27.83 3.97 24.65
N GLY A 188 -29.04 3.84 24.13
CA GLY A 188 -30.23 3.63 24.91
C GLY A 188 -30.92 2.38 24.41
N GLU A 189 -31.50 1.62 25.32
CA GLU A 189 -32.35 0.49 25.00
C GLU A 189 -33.52 0.92 24.08
N MET A 190 -34.04 -0.01 23.28
CA MET A 190 -35.26 0.21 22.51
C MET A 190 -36.45 -0.04 23.41
N LEU A 191 -37.16 1.02 23.79
CA LEU A 191 -38.42 0.93 24.53
C LEU A 191 -39.60 0.86 23.56
N ALA A 192 -40.60 0.06 23.88
CA ALA A 192 -41.85 -0.02 23.13
C ALA A 192 -42.59 1.32 23.21
N LEU A 193 -43.01 1.89 22.09
CA LEU A 193 -43.88 3.07 22.07
C LEU A 193 -45.35 2.68 22.25
N HIS A 194 -45.72 1.51 21.76
CA HIS A 194 -47.09 1.02 21.78
C HIS A 194 -47.25 -0.27 22.61
N THR A 195 -48.42 -0.39 23.25
CA THR A 195 -48.84 -1.61 23.95
C THR A 195 -49.50 -2.57 22.97
N GLY A 196 -49.05 -3.83 22.92
CA GLY A 196 -49.58 -4.82 22.01
C GLY A 196 -48.79 -6.13 21.99
N GLU A 197 -48.99 -6.94 20.97
CA GLU A 197 -48.28 -8.22 20.79
C GLU A 197 -47.23 -8.12 19.68
N ILE A 198 -46.02 -8.63 19.90
CA ILE A 198 -44.95 -8.60 18.91
C ILE A 198 -45.24 -9.58 17.77
N VAL A 199 -45.52 -9.07 16.58
CA VAL A 199 -45.79 -9.88 15.37
C VAL A 199 -44.50 -10.23 14.63
N ALA A 200 -43.54 -9.31 14.61
CA ALA A 200 -42.25 -9.51 13.96
C ALA A 200 -41.16 -8.70 14.65
N MET A 201 -39.95 -9.26 14.74
CA MET A 201 -38.79 -8.60 15.30
C MET A 201 -37.54 -8.96 14.51
N THR A 202 -36.83 -7.93 14.04
CA THR A 202 -35.56 -8.04 13.33
C THR A 202 -34.52 -7.21 14.06
N VAL A 203 -33.57 -7.87 14.72
CA VAL A 203 -32.45 -7.22 15.42
C VAL A 203 -31.18 -7.44 14.62
N LEU A 204 -30.61 -6.36 14.08
CA LEU A 204 -29.32 -6.40 13.35
C LEU A 204 -28.15 -6.18 14.31
N ARG A 205 -28.32 -5.26 15.28
CA ARG A 205 -27.37 -5.00 16.37
C ARG A 205 -28.13 -4.73 17.67
N GLY A 206 -27.75 -5.43 18.74
CA GLY A 206 -28.37 -5.41 20.07
C GLY A 206 -28.79 -6.82 20.54
N THR A 207 -29.12 -6.96 21.82
CA THR A 207 -29.63 -8.23 22.39
C THR A 207 -31.15 -8.20 22.51
N PRO A 208 -31.90 -9.10 21.86
CA PRO A 208 -33.36 -9.16 22.01
C PRO A 208 -33.76 -9.63 23.41
N LEU A 209 -34.56 -8.83 24.12
CA LEU A 209 -35.07 -9.16 25.46
C LEU A 209 -36.44 -9.85 25.41
N LYS A 210 -37.20 -9.61 24.34
CA LYS A 210 -38.53 -10.19 24.09
C LYS A 210 -38.51 -11.09 22.86
N LYS A 211 -39.54 -11.92 22.71
CA LYS A 211 -39.70 -12.82 21.57
C LYS A 211 -40.98 -12.49 20.80
N ILE A 212 -41.04 -12.98 19.56
CA ILE A 212 -42.24 -12.91 18.73
C ILE A 212 -43.37 -13.68 19.44
N GLY A 213 -44.54 -13.04 19.58
CA GLY A 213 -45.69 -13.55 20.33
C GLY A 213 -45.79 -13.08 21.78
N ASP A 214 -44.79 -12.34 22.30
CA ASP A 214 -44.89 -11.77 23.65
C ASP A 214 -45.77 -10.51 23.64
N ALA A 215 -46.59 -10.37 24.68
CA ALA A 215 -47.30 -9.12 24.99
C ALA A 215 -46.33 -8.12 25.64
N VAL A 216 -46.36 -6.88 25.15
CA VAL A 216 -45.52 -5.77 25.62
C VAL A 216 -46.35 -4.54 25.95
N SER A 217 -45.94 -3.83 26.99
CA SER A 217 -46.53 -2.54 27.37
C SER A 217 -45.68 -1.38 26.90
N ALA A 218 -46.32 -0.24 26.58
CA ALA A 218 -45.60 0.99 26.26
C ALA A 218 -44.61 1.36 27.39
N GLY A 219 -43.35 1.61 27.01
CA GLY A 219 -42.22 1.88 27.90
C GLY A 219 -41.40 0.66 28.30
N GLU A 220 -41.79 -0.56 27.91
CA GLU A 220 -41.02 -1.79 28.21
C GLU A 220 -39.83 -1.97 27.25
N SER A 221 -38.73 -2.53 27.74
CA SER A 221 -37.51 -2.73 26.95
C SER A 221 -37.64 -3.94 26.02
N LEU A 222 -37.52 -3.69 24.71
CA LEU A 222 -37.61 -4.70 23.64
C LEU A 222 -36.24 -5.28 23.30
N VAL A 223 -35.24 -4.39 23.16
CA VAL A 223 -33.89 -4.73 22.72
C VAL A 223 -32.89 -3.95 23.56
N GLY A 224 -31.94 -4.68 24.17
CA GLY A 224 -30.82 -4.12 24.91
C GLY A 224 -29.70 -3.66 23.98
N ASP A 225 -29.00 -2.60 24.37
CA ASP A 225 -27.92 -1.96 23.63
C ASP A 225 -26.54 -2.61 23.88
N TRP A 226 -26.52 -3.91 24.16
CA TRP A 226 -25.32 -4.65 24.52
C TRP A 226 -25.27 -6.02 23.86
N PHE A 227 -24.08 -6.61 23.81
CA PHE A 227 -23.87 -8.03 23.50
C PHE A 227 -22.94 -8.66 24.54
N GLU A 228 -23.25 -9.90 24.92
CA GLU A 228 -22.35 -10.74 25.70
C GLU A 228 -21.33 -11.41 24.78
N THR A 229 -20.04 -11.18 25.05
CA THR A 229 -18.94 -11.90 24.39
C THR A 229 -18.32 -12.89 25.38
N GLU A 230 -18.11 -14.13 24.94
CA GLU A 230 -17.43 -15.16 25.74
C GLU A 230 -16.07 -14.65 26.23
N GLY A 231 -15.98 -14.33 27.52
CA GLY A 231 -14.75 -13.92 28.21
C GLY A 231 -14.51 -12.42 28.41
N LYS A 232 -15.34 -11.51 27.88
CA LYS A 232 -15.14 -10.04 28.04
C LYS A 232 -16.30 -9.26 28.68
N GLY A 233 -17.38 -9.93 29.07
CA GLY A 233 -18.54 -9.28 29.69
C GLY A 233 -19.43 -8.56 28.67
N GLN A 234 -20.31 -7.69 29.15
CA GLN A 234 -21.26 -6.94 28.32
C GLN A 234 -20.57 -5.76 27.62
N VAL A 235 -20.59 -5.78 26.29
CA VAL A 235 -20.08 -4.69 25.44
C VAL A 235 -21.27 -3.90 24.90
N ARG A 236 -21.29 -2.58 25.11
CA ARG A 236 -22.33 -1.70 24.56
C ARG A 236 -22.15 -1.50 23.05
N VAL A 237 -23.25 -1.45 22.31
CA VAL A 237 -23.29 -1.36 20.85
C VAL A 237 -24.41 -0.42 20.37
N GLU A 238 -24.19 0.19 19.21
CA GLU A 238 -25.22 0.91 18.47
C GLU A 238 -26.38 -0.03 18.14
N LEU A 239 -27.58 0.36 18.55
CA LEU A 239 -28.78 -0.47 18.43
C LEU A 239 -29.44 -0.24 17.07
N ILE A 240 -29.57 -1.32 16.31
CA ILE A 240 -30.24 -1.35 15.01
C ILE A 240 -31.28 -2.46 15.06
N ALA A 241 -32.54 -2.09 15.27
CA ALA A 241 -33.64 -3.03 15.35
C ALA A 241 -34.93 -2.47 14.74
N ARG A 242 -35.74 -3.38 14.21
CA ARG A 242 -37.09 -3.12 13.72
C ARG A 242 -38.08 -4.10 14.35
N VAL A 243 -39.11 -3.58 14.99
CA VAL A 243 -40.16 -4.36 15.67
C VAL A 243 -41.52 -3.96 15.12
N ARG A 244 -42.39 -4.95 14.89
CA ARG A 244 -43.80 -4.75 14.54
C ARG A 244 -44.68 -5.24 15.68
N ILE A 245 -45.56 -4.36 16.15
CA ILE A 245 -46.44 -4.62 17.28
C ILE A 245 -47.90 -4.50 16.81
N ALA A 246 -48.68 -5.57 17.00
CA ALA A 246 -50.12 -5.54 16.79
C ALA A 246 -50.80 -4.89 18.00
N CYS A 247 -51.40 -3.73 17.77
CA CYS A 247 -52.03 -2.90 18.78
C CYS A 247 -53.55 -2.90 18.56
N THR A 248 -54.30 -2.83 19.66
CA THR A 248 -55.75 -2.68 19.63
C THR A 248 -56.11 -1.36 20.33
N TYR A 249 -56.79 -0.47 19.62
CA TYR A 249 -57.34 0.76 20.15
C TYR A 249 -58.84 0.61 20.32
N GLU A 250 -59.31 0.80 21.55
CA GLU A 250 -60.72 0.76 21.92
C GLU A 250 -61.07 2.07 22.61
N ALA A 251 -62.01 2.82 22.04
CA ALA A 251 -62.50 4.05 22.64
C ALA A 251 -63.95 4.33 22.26
N GLU A 252 -64.68 4.96 23.17
CA GLU A 252 -65.98 5.55 22.89
C GLU A 252 -65.77 6.93 22.27
N ILE A 253 -66.32 7.14 21.06
CA ILE A 253 -66.13 8.37 20.29
C ILE A 253 -67.50 8.99 20.03
N GLU A 254 -67.67 10.22 20.49
CA GLU A 254 -68.83 11.05 20.15
C GLU A 254 -68.68 11.53 18.70
N ALA A 255 -69.53 11.02 17.80
CA ALA A 255 -69.54 11.37 16.38
C ALA A 255 -70.94 11.19 15.79
N GLU A 256 -71.31 12.01 14.81
CA GLU A 256 -72.62 11.92 14.16
C GLU A 256 -72.63 10.83 13.07
N ASN A 257 -71.48 10.59 12.43
CA ASN A 257 -71.29 9.61 11.36
C ASN A 257 -70.13 8.65 11.63
N GLU A 258 -70.18 7.44 11.05
CA GLU A 258 -69.09 6.44 11.13
C GLU A 258 -67.76 6.99 10.58
N GLU A 259 -67.81 7.82 9.54
CA GLU A 259 -66.62 8.45 8.95
C GLU A 259 -65.97 9.46 9.90
N GLU A 260 -66.77 10.21 10.66
CA GLU A 260 -66.27 11.14 11.67
C GLU A 260 -65.71 10.39 12.89
N ALA A 261 -66.34 9.28 13.28
CA ALA A 261 -65.84 8.40 14.34
C ALA A 261 -64.47 7.83 13.95
N PHE A 262 -64.33 7.38 12.69
CA PHE A 262 -63.07 6.89 12.16
C PHE A 262 -62.00 7.98 12.07
N ALA A 263 -62.34 9.19 11.60
CA ALA A 263 -61.39 10.30 11.52
C ALA A 263 -60.87 10.70 12.91
N LYS A 264 -61.76 10.75 13.92
CA LYS A 264 -61.37 11.02 15.32
C LYS A 264 -60.52 9.88 15.90
N ALA A 265 -60.88 8.62 15.64
CA ALA A 265 -60.08 7.46 16.06
C ALA A 265 -58.68 7.49 15.42
N TYR A 266 -58.60 7.75 14.12
CA TYR A 266 -57.35 7.83 13.37
C TYR A 266 -56.44 8.93 13.91
N LEU A 267 -57.00 10.11 14.20
CA LEU A 267 -56.28 11.22 14.82
C LEU A 267 -55.80 10.88 16.24
N ALA A 268 -56.60 10.14 17.02
CA ALA A 268 -56.24 9.75 18.38
C ALA A 268 -55.14 8.67 18.44
N ILE A 269 -55.10 7.75 17.45
CA ILE A 269 -54.07 6.70 17.37
C ILE A 269 -52.72 7.29 16.94
N GLY A 270 -52.72 8.35 16.12
CA GLY A 270 -51.48 9.01 15.69
C GLY A 270 -50.60 8.12 14.80
N LEU A 271 -51.24 7.35 13.91
CA LEU A 271 -50.58 6.43 12.97
C LEU A 271 -49.53 7.15 12.12
N ARG A 272 -48.35 6.53 11.98
CA ARG A 272 -47.30 6.94 11.05
C ARG A 272 -47.54 6.30 9.69
N ASP A 273 -46.90 6.84 8.64
CA ASP A 273 -47.06 6.34 7.26
C ASP A 273 -46.74 4.85 7.06
N GLU A 274 -45.94 4.25 7.96
CA GLU A 274 -45.58 2.83 7.91
C GLU A 274 -46.60 1.89 8.59
N ASP A 275 -47.51 2.45 9.40
CA ASP A 275 -48.43 1.67 10.22
C ASP A 275 -49.63 1.20 9.38
N LYS A 276 -50.07 -0.04 9.62
CA LYS A 276 -51.14 -0.67 8.83
C LYS A 276 -52.36 -0.95 9.68
N ILE A 277 -53.52 -0.41 9.28
CA ILE A 277 -54.79 -0.78 9.89
C ILE A 277 -55.20 -2.16 9.38
N VAL A 278 -55.37 -3.12 10.29
CA VAL A 278 -55.71 -4.51 9.99
C VAL A 278 -57.23 -4.70 10.01
N GLN A 279 -57.91 -4.20 11.03
CA GLN A 279 -59.36 -4.32 11.20
C GLN A 279 -59.94 -3.07 11.87
N LYS A 280 -61.17 -2.70 11.46
CA LYS A 280 -61.94 -1.62 12.08
C LYS A 280 -63.38 -2.09 12.33
N THR A 281 -63.86 -1.89 13.54
CA THR A 281 -65.22 -2.24 13.97
C THR A 281 -65.81 -1.04 14.69
N PHE A 282 -67.02 -0.64 14.32
CA PHE A 282 -67.74 0.46 14.94
C PHE A 282 -69.11 -0.04 15.37
N GLU A 283 -69.37 -0.01 16.67
CA GLU A 283 -70.68 -0.37 17.23
C GLU A 283 -71.39 0.88 17.71
N LYS A 284 -72.67 1.05 17.37
CA LYS A 284 -73.43 2.26 17.70
C LYS A 284 -73.89 2.22 19.16
N THR A 285 -73.53 3.25 19.92
CA THR A 285 -73.96 3.46 21.32
C THR A 285 -74.90 4.66 21.45
N GLU A 286 -75.55 4.83 22.61
CA GLU A 286 -76.54 5.89 22.87
C GLU A 286 -76.00 7.32 22.70
N ARG A 287 -74.68 7.50 22.74
CA ARG A 287 -73.99 8.81 22.65
C ARG A 287 -72.98 8.93 21.52
N GLY A 288 -72.85 7.92 20.65
CA GLY A 288 -71.84 7.92 19.59
C GLY A 288 -71.55 6.52 19.05
N TYR A 289 -70.26 6.18 18.91
CA TYR A 289 -69.80 4.87 18.44
C TYR A 289 -68.67 4.33 19.33
N TRP A 290 -68.75 3.04 19.68
CA TRP A 290 -67.64 2.27 20.22
C TRP A 290 -66.73 1.84 19.07
N ALA A 291 -65.55 2.46 18.99
CA ALA A 291 -64.58 2.21 17.93
C ALA A 291 -63.54 1.20 18.41
N THR A 292 -63.44 0.05 17.73
CA THR A 292 -62.36 -0.92 17.90
C THR A 292 -61.49 -0.95 16.64
N VAL A 293 -60.27 -0.45 16.73
CA VAL A 293 -59.32 -0.40 15.62
C VAL A 293 -58.09 -1.24 15.95
N ARG A 294 -57.84 -2.28 15.15
CA ARG A 294 -56.61 -3.08 15.21
C ARG A 294 -55.64 -2.59 14.16
N TYR A 295 -54.43 -2.27 14.56
CA TYR A 295 -53.38 -1.78 13.68
C TYR A 295 -52.02 -2.40 14.03
N GLU A 296 -51.15 -2.52 13.03
CA GLU A 296 -49.75 -2.89 13.18
C GLU A 296 -48.91 -1.62 13.20
N ALA A 297 -48.29 -1.34 14.35
CA ALA A 297 -47.33 -0.26 14.51
C ALA A 297 -45.92 -0.75 14.16
N VAL A 298 -45.18 0.02 13.37
CA VAL A 298 -43.79 -0.26 13.02
C VAL A 298 -42.85 0.65 13.81
N GLU A 299 -42.08 0.04 14.70
CA GLU A 299 -41.07 0.74 15.48
C GLU A 299 -39.68 0.39 14.94
N SER A 300 -38.89 1.42 14.62
CA SER A 300 -37.50 1.24 14.19
C SER A 300 -36.60 2.17 15.00
N LYS A 301 -35.44 1.63 15.39
CA LYS A 301 -34.38 2.37 16.06
C LYS A 301 -33.08 2.10 15.32
N ASN A 302 -32.50 3.17 14.76
CA ASN A 302 -31.20 3.19 14.10
C ASN A 302 -30.40 4.31 14.77
N MET A 303 -29.54 3.94 15.71
CA MET A 303 -28.57 4.86 16.34
C MET A 303 -27.17 4.48 15.92
#